data_AF-A0A5D0XBS6-F1
#
_entry.id   AF-A0A5D0XBS6-F1
#
_cell.length_a   1.000
_cell.length_b   1.000
_cell.length_c   1.000
_cell.angle_alpha   90.00
_cell.angle_beta   90.00
_cell.angle_gamma   90.00
#
_symmetry.space_group_name_H-M   'P 1'
#
loop_
_entity.id
_entity.type
_entity.pdbx_description
1 polymer ?
#
loop_
_entity_poly.entity_id
_entity_poly.type
_entity_poly.pdbx_seq_one_letter_code
_entity_poly.pdbx_strand_id
1 'polypeptide(L)' 'MTRSPTIEERRQARQEALAALETLPTEPISVRVSTAVKLTGIPRSTLYELIKSGEIETVKIGRSTFIPYRCLRRLVEG' A
#
# COMPACT_ATOMS: atom_id res chain seq x y z
N MET A 1 15.59 -39.21 -6.08
CA MET A 1 15.82 -39.24 -4.62
C MET A 1 15.69 -37.82 -4.08
N THR A 2 14.51 -37.39 -3.66
CA THR A 2 14.33 -36.12 -2.93
C THR A 2 14.06 -36.47 -1.48
N ARG A 3 14.97 -36.08 -0.58
CA ARG A 3 14.74 -36.25 0.86
C ARG A 3 13.51 -35.41 1.24
N SER A 4 12.54 -36.05 1.88
CA SER A 4 11.43 -35.31 2.46
C SER A 4 11.96 -34.51 3.66
N PRO A 5 11.65 -33.21 3.76
CA PRO A 5 12.08 -32.41 4.89
C PRO A 5 11.41 -32.94 6.17
N THR A 6 12.18 -32.93 7.25
CA THR A 6 11.75 -33.32 8.59
C THR A 6 10.64 -32.39 9.10
N ILE A 7 9.89 -32.87 10.11
CA ILE A 7 8.83 -32.09 10.77
C ILE A 7 9.38 -30.74 11.27
N GLU A 8 10.60 -30.74 11.81
CA GLU A 8 11.23 -29.54 12.37
C GLU A 8 11.66 -28.54 11.29
N GLU A 9 12.25 -29.01 10.18
CA GLU A 9 12.56 -28.16 9.02
C GLU A 9 11.30 -27.51 8.44
N ARG A 10 10.18 -28.25 8.39
CA ARG A 10 8.87 -27.70 7.98
C ARG A 10 8.34 -26.67 8.97
N ARG A 11 8.52 -26.89 10.27
CA ARG A 11 8.10 -25.96 11.34
C ARG A 11 8.90 -24.66 11.28
N GLN A 12 10.22 -24.77 11.12
CA GLN A 12 11.13 -23.65 11.00
C GLN A 12 10.80 -22.81 9.76
N ALA A 13 10.65 -23.44 8.59
CA ALA A 13 10.27 -22.74 7.36
C ALA A 13 8.91 -22.02 7.48
N ARG A 14 7.95 -22.60 8.21
CA ARG A 14 6.67 -21.96 8.50
C ARG A 14 6.83 -20.74 9.42
N GLN A 15 7.65 -20.84 10.46
CA GLN A 15 7.93 -19.73 11.37
C GLN A 15 8.64 -18.58 10.66
N GLU A 16 9.62 -18.89 9.81
CA GLU A 16 10.32 -17.89 9.00
C GLU A 16 9.37 -17.20 8.00
N ALA A 17 8.46 -17.95 7.37
CA ALA A 17 7.45 -17.38 6.49
C ALA A 17 6.45 -16.47 7.23
N LEU A 18 6.04 -16.83 8.45
CA LEU A 18 5.18 -16.01 9.29
C LEU A 18 5.88 -14.71 9.72
N ALA A 19 7.12 -14.79 10.19
CA ALA A 19 7.91 -13.61 10.55
C ALA A 19 8.15 -12.69 9.35
N ALA A 20 8.34 -13.26 8.15
CA ALA A 20 8.46 -12.46 6.92
C ALA A 20 7.17 -11.66 6.61
N LEU A 21 5.99 -12.22 6.84
CA LEU A 21 4.72 -11.51 6.66
C LEU A 21 4.55 -10.36 7.68
N GLU A 22 5.04 -10.53 8.91
CA GLU A 22 4.99 -9.48 9.94
C GLU A 22 5.87 -8.28 9.60
N THR A 23 6.93 -8.47 8.80
CA THR A 23 7.79 -7.37 8.35
C THR A 23 7.24 -6.57 7.16
N LEU A 24 6.13 -7.00 6.57
CA LEU A 24 5.51 -6.26 5.47
C LEU A 24 4.95 -4.92 5.98
N PRO A 25 5.06 -3.84 5.20
CA PRO A 25 4.49 -2.56 5.58
C PRO A 25 2.97 -2.70 5.74
N THR A 26 2.45 -2.25 6.90
CA THR A 26 1.00 -2.21 7.17
C THR A 26 0.28 -1.19 6.28
N GLU A 27 1.04 -0.27 5.69
CA GLU A 27 0.51 0.80 4.86
C GLU A 27 0.36 0.39 3.40
N PRO A 28 -0.72 0.84 2.73
CA PRO A 28 -0.93 0.54 1.32
C PRO A 28 0.11 1.26 0.45
N ILE A 29 0.52 0.62 -0.64
CA ILE A 29 1.43 1.23 -1.63
C ILE A 29 0.72 2.41 -2.35
N SER A 30 -0.53 2.19 -2.73
CA SER A 30 -1.38 3.20 -3.36
C SER A 30 -2.85 2.95 -3.05
N VAL A 31 -3.66 3.99 -3.15
CA VAL A 31 -5.10 3.93 -2.89
C VAL A 31 -5.89 4.59 -4.00
N ARG A 32 -7.17 4.24 -4.15
CA ARG A 32 -8.08 4.99 -5.05
C ARG A 32 -8.48 6.33 -4.42
N VAL A 33 -8.93 7.26 -5.25
CA VAL A 33 -9.45 8.57 -4.80
C VAL A 33 -10.54 8.42 -3.73
N SER A 34 -11.47 7.46 -3.88
CA SER A 34 -12.51 7.21 -2.88
C SER A 34 -11.97 6.77 -1.52
N THR A 35 -10.87 6.02 -1.52
CA THR A 35 -10.19 5.60 -0.30
C THR A 35 -9.38 6.73 0.30
N ALA A 36 -8.71 7.54 -0.53
CA ALA A 36 -8.00 8.73 -0.09
C ALA A 36 -8.90 9.68 0.71
N VAL A 37 -10.12 9.94 0.22
CA VAL A 37 -11.14 10.74 0.95
C VAL A 37 -11.40 10.20 2.36
N LYS A 38 -11.52 8.87 2.49
CA LYS A 38 -11.80 8.23 3.79
C LYS A 38 -10.60 8.32 4.73
N LEU A 39 -9.39 8.28 4.18
CA LEU A 39 -8.15 8.32 4.96
C LEU A 39 -7.79 9.74 5.40
N THR A 40 -7.96 10.73 4.53
CA THR A 40 -7.53 12.11 4.80
C THR A 40 -8.67 13.01 5.28
N GLY A 41 -9.93 12.61 5.09
CA GLY A 41 -11.09 13.47 5.35
C GLY A 41 -11.29 14.60 4.33
N ILE A 42 -10.38 14.75 3.35
CA ILE A 42 -10.43 15.80 2.34
C ILE A 42 -11.50 15.45 1.29
N PRO A 43 -12.39 16.40 0.93
CA PRO A 43 -13.44 16.13 -0.06
C PRO A 43 -12.84 15.83 -1.45
N ARG A 44 -13.59 15.05 -2.25
CA ARG A 44 -13.15 14.62 -3.59
C ARG A 44 -12.77 15.77 -4.51
N SER A 45 -13.55 16.86 -4.49
CA SER A 45 -13.30 18.03 -5.35
C SER A 45 -11.92 18.62 -5.08
N THR A 46 -11.59 18.86 -3.81
CA THR A 46 -10.29 19.37 -3.40
C THR A 46 -9.17 18.40 -3.75
N LEU A 47 -9.35 17.09 -3.55
CA LEU A 47 -8.34 16.12 -4.00
C LEU A 47 -8.11 16.19 -5.52
N TYR A 48 -9.15 16.36 -6.33
CA TYR A 48 -8.98 16.53 -7.77
C TYR A 48 -8.32 17.86 -8.15
N GLU A 49 -8.58 18.94 -7.41
CA GLU A 49 -7.88 20.21 -7.59
C GLU A 49 -6.38 20.07 -7.29
N LEU A 50 -6.02 19.38 -6.21
CA LEU A 50 -4.63 19.10 -5.83
C LEU A 50 -3.93 18.17 -6.83
N ILE A 51 -4.67 17.21 -7.40
CA ILE A 51 -4.15 16.38 -8.50
C ILE A 51 -3.93 17.23 -9.75
N LYS A 52 -4.84 18.16 -10.05
CA LYS A 52 -4.74 19.04 -11.22
C LYS A 52 -3.63 20.09 -11.06
N SER A 53 -3.39 20.59 -9.86
CA SER A 53 -2.28 21.50 -9.55
C SER A 53 -0.92 20.79 -9.59
N GLY A 54 -0.91 19.44 -9.53
CA GLY A 54 0.30 18.62 -9.51
C GLY A 54 0.86 18.41 -8.10
N GLU A 55 0.17 18.90 -7.06
CA GLU A 55 0.56 18.74 -5.67
C GLU A 55 0.37 17.29 -5.17
N ILE A 56 -0.61 16.58 -5.73
CA ILE A 56 -0.79 15.14 -5.54
C ILE A 56 -0.47 14.40 -6.84
N GLU A 57 0.60 13.61 -6.82
CA GLU A 57 0.94 12.71 -7.91
C GLU A 57 -0.09 11.57 -8.03
N THR A 58 -0.36 11.14 -9.26
CA THR A 58 -1.22 9.97 -9.53
C THR A 58 -0.57 9.02 -10.54
N VAL A 59 -0.87 7.73 -10.39
CA VAL A 59 -0.41 6.67 -11.28
C VAL A 59 -1.62 6.04 -11.95
N LYS A 60 -1.59 5.96 -13.28
CA LYS A 60 -2.65 5.32 -14.06
C LYS A 60 -2.28 3.87 -14.38
N ILE A 61 -3.15 2.94 -14.01
CA ILE A 61 -3.01 1.51 -14.33
C ILE A 61 -4.27 1.09 -15.10
N GLY A 62 -4.12 0.91 -16.41
CA GLY A 62 -5.23 0.66 -17.33
C GLY A 62 -6.26 1.80 -17.29
N ARG A 63 -7.49 1.48 -16.88
CA ARG A 63 -8.60 2.44 -16.75
C ARG A 63 -8.69 3.10 -15.38
N SER A 64 -7.92 2.63 -14.40
CA SER A 64 -7.98 3.11 -13.02
C SER A 64 -6.86 4.11 -12.72
N THR A 65 -7.17 5.09 -11.88
CA THR A 65 -6.20 6.05 -11.33
C THR A 65 -5.98 5.76 -9.86
N PHE A 66 -4.71 5.70 -9.46
CA PHE A 66 -4.26 5.43 -8.11
C PHE A 66 -3.44 6.62 -7.59
N ILE A 67 -3.55 6.87 -6.30
CA ILE A 67 -2.76 7.88 -5.59
C ILE A 67 -1.73 7.10 -4.75
N PRO A 68 -0.42 7.32 -4.93
CA PRO A 68 0.59 6.76 -4.04
C PRO A 68 0.35 7.22 -2.60
N TYR A 69 0.37 6.29 -1.65
CA TYR A 69 0.05 6.61 -0.26
C TYR A 69 1.02 7.63 0.35
N ARG A 70 2.29 7.58 -0.06
CA ARG A 70 3.33 8.56 0.29
C ARG A 70 2.93 10.01 0.00
N CYS A 71 2.16 10.28 -1.05
CA CYS A 71 1.72 11.63 -1.41
C CYS A 71 0.65 12.12 -0.43
N LEU A 72 -0.28 11.23 -0.04
CA LEU A 72 -1.30 11.55 0.96
C LEU A 72 -0.68 11.77 2.35
N ARG A 73 0.30 10.95 2.71
CA ARG A 73 1.01 11.11 3.98
C ARG A 73 1.73 12.46 4.04
N ARG A 74 2.50 12.81 3.01
CA ARG A 74 3.18 14.11 2.90
C ARG A 74 2.23 15.31 2.97
N LEU A 75 1.03 15.18 2.41
CA LEU A 75 0.03 16.23 2.44
C LEU A 75 -0.51 16.50 3.85
N VAL A 76 -0.64 15.47 4.68
CA VAL A 76 -1.26 15.56 6.02
C VAL A 76 -0.22 15.80 7.11
N GLU A 77 0.98 15.23 6.98
CA GLU A 77 2.09 15.39 7.94
C GLU A 77 2.97 16.63 7.67
N GLY A 78 2.61 17.43 6.65
CA GLY A 78 3.34 18.64 6.23
C GLY A 78 3.55 19.66 7.33
#